data_AF-A0A8R1ELZ9-F1
#
_entry.id   AF-A0A8R1ELZ9-F1
#
_cell.length_a   1.000
_cell.length_b   1.000
_cell.length_c   1.000
_cell.angle_alpha   90.00
_cell.angle_beta   90.00
_cell.angle_gamma   90.00
#
_symmetry.space_group_name_H-M   'P 1'
#
loop_
_entity.id
_entity.type
_entity.pdbx_description
1 polymer ?
#
loop_
_entity_poly.entity_id
_entity_poly.type
_entity_poly.pdbx_seq_one_letter_code
_entity_poly.pdbx_strand_id
1 'polypeptide(L)'
;MKFSTLLQDTPAIDAFIKIITATSRLSKKKCCVKIEKSALNFVSCTGLNGGAWFNLAVPYSSQLFRKFDMVGMNPRNEEQNLIFFELEIDNLVHILPGGHCYLKMKLSKNQTSRVWKKSQNRRVSANIVSLNCCM
;
A
#
# COMPACT_ATOMS: atom_id res chain seq x y z
N MET A 1 -15.51 -2.84 -0.61
CA MET A 1 -14.13 -2.50 -0.23
C MET A 1 -13.85 -1.03 -0.51
N LYS A 2 -13.22 -0.36 0.45
CA LYS A 2 -12.82 1.05 0.41
C LYS A 2 -11.52 1.19 1.21
N PHE A 3 -10.64 2.07 0.77
CA PHE A 3 -9.51 2.54 1.58
C PHE A 3 -9.21 3.98 1.18
N SER A 4 -8.97 4.82 2.18
CA SER A 4 -8.47 6.17 2.03
C SER A 4 -7.59 6.49 3.22
N THR A 5 -6.39 7.03 2.96
CA THR A 5 -5.56 7.62 3.99
C THR A 5 -4.98 8.94 3.51
N LEU A 6 -4.70 9.83 4.45
CA LEU A 6 -4.09 11.14 4.23
C LEU A 6 -2.89 11.28 5.14
N LEU A 7 -1.72 11.50 4.54
CA LEU A 7 -0.55 12.01 5.21
C LEU A 7 -0.53 13.52 4.97
N GLN A 8 -0.29 14.26 6.04
CA GLN A 8 -0.19 15.71 6.01
C GLN A 8 1.17 16.06 6.61
N ASP A 9 1.77 17.14 6.13
CA ASP A 9 3.10 17.63 6.54
C ASP A 9 4.27 16.90 5.88
N THR A 10 5.21 17.68 5.34
CA THR A 10 6.37 17.20 4.59
C THR A 10 7.22 16.18 5.37
N PRO A 11 7.51 16.35 6.68
CA PRO A 11 8.31 15.37 7.43
C PRO A 11 7.66 13.98 7.51
N ALA A 12 6.33 13.92 7.68
CA ALA A 12 5.60 12.65 7.71
C ALA A 12 5.62 11.96 6.35
N ILE A 13 5.49 12.73 5.28
CA ILE A 13 5.54 12.20 3.91
C ILE A 13 6.95 11.71 3.58
N ASP A 14 7.99 12.46 3.93
CA ASP A 14 9.39 12.05 3.74
C ASP A 14 9.71 10.77 4.52
N ALA A 15 9.22 10.66 5.76
CA ALA A 15 9.36 9.44 6.55
C ALA A 15 8.66 8.25 5.88
N PHE A 16 7.46 8.46 5.34
CA PHE A 16 6.73 7.42 4.61
C PHE A 16 7.44 7.01 3.30
N ILE A 17 8.01 7.97 2.55
CA ILE A 17 8.82 7.68 1.36
C ILE A 17 10.06 6.85 1.71
N LYS A 18 10.73 7.17 2.84
CA LYS A 18 11.86 6.37 3.35
C LYS A 18 11.43 4.93 3.68
N ILE A 19 10.27 4.74 4.30
CA ILE A 19 9.69 3.42 4.59
C ILE A 19 9.45 2.62 3.30
N ILE A 20 8.82 3.23 2.29
CA ILE A 20 8.55 2.56 1.00
C ILE A 20 9.88 2.21 0.31
N THR A 21 10.85 3.12 0.33
CA THR A 21 12.17 2.90 -0.29
C THR A 21 12.96 1.80 0.41
N ALA A 22 12.88 1.69 1.74
CA ALA A 22 13.47 0.57 2.47
C ALA A 22 12.77 -0.75 2.12
N THR A 23 11.44 -0.73 2.07
CA THR A 23 10.60 -1.88 1.68
C THR A 23 10.92 -2.36 0.26
N SER A 24 11.16 -1.44 -0.68
CA SER A 24 11.45 -1.79 -2.07
C SER A 24 12.79 -2.53 -2.21
N ARG A 25 13.82 -2.07 -1.49
CA ARG A 25 15.13 -2.72 -1.41
C ARG A 25 15.04 -4.15 -0.87
N LEU A 26 14.12 -4.40 0.06
CA LEU A 26 13.93 -5.72 0.68
C LEU A 26 13.08 -6.68 -0.17
N SER A 27 12.11 -6.17 -0.95
CA SER A 27 11.06 -7.01 -1.58
C SER A 27 11.32 -7.42 -3.04
N LYS A 28 12.52 -7.16 -3.60
CA LYS A 28 12.97 -7.61 -4.94
C LYS A 28 11.84 -7.53 -6.02
N LYS A 29 11.19 -6.36 -6.14
CA LYS A 29 10.16 -5.93 -7.12
C LYS A 29 8.70 -5.94 -6.67
N LYS A 30 8.23 -6.96 -5.94
CA LYS A 30 6.80 -7.13 -5.63
C LYS A 30 6.57 -7.25 -4.13
N CYS A 31 5.67 -6.41 -3.62
CA CYS A 31 5.30 -6.42 -2.21
C CYS A 31 3.79 -6.65 -2.08
N CYS A 32 3.41 -7.52 -1.14
CA CYS A 32 2.02 -7.68 -0.74
C CYS A 32 1.70 -6.60 0.30
N VAL A 33 0.64 -5.85 0.07
CA VAL A 33 0.12 -4.89 1.04
C VAL A 33 -1.12 -5.45 1.69
N LYS A 34 -1.09 -5.48 3.02
CA LYS A 34 -2.24 -5.82 3.87
C LYS A 34 -2.70 -4.56 4.60
N ILE A 35 -3.93 -4.15 4.35
CA ILE A 35 -4.62 -3.07 5.06
C ILE A 35 -5.56 -3.71 6.07
N GLU A 36 -5.38 -3.36 7.34
CA GLU A 36 -6.28 -3.71 8.44
C GLU A 36 -6.70 -2.46 9.20
N LYS A 37 -7.50 -2.57 10.26
CA LYS A 37 -7.95 -1.38 11.01
C LYS A 37 -6.82 -0.68 11.79
N SER A 38 -5.79 -1.42 12.21
CA SER A 38 -4.72 -0.91 13.09
C SER A 38 -3.48 -0.45 12.33
N ALA A 39 -3.19 -1.04 11.16
CA ALA A 39 -1.95 -0.79 10.44
C ALA A 39 -2.04 -0.96 8.91
N LEU A 40 -1.10 -0.30 8.22
CA LEU A 40 -0.72 -0.59 6.85
C LEU A 40 0.51 -1.52 6.88
N ASN A 41 0.39 -2.72 6.34
CA ASN A 41 1.45 -3.71 6.38
C ASN A 41 2.04 -3.95 4.99
N PHE A 42 3.36 -4.01 4.92
CA PHE A 42 4.13 -4.43 3.76
C PHE A 42 4.75 -5.79 4.04
N VAL A 43 4.32 -6.79 3.29
CA VAL A 43 4.74 -8.17 3.43
C VAL A 43 5.47 -8.59 2.17
N SER A 44 6.66 -9.14 2.33
CA SER A 44 7.39 -9.77 1.23
C SER A 44 7.63 -11.23 1.56
N CYS A 45 7.22 -12.09 0.62
CA CYS A 45 7.56 -13.50 0.62
C CYS A 45 8.35 -13.79 -0.65
N THR A 46 9.66 -13.66 -0.61
CA THR A 46 10.52 -14.06 -1.73
C THR A 46 10.69 -15.58 -1.75
N GLY A 47 9.64 -16.31 -2.19
CA GLY A 47 9.68 -17.70 -2.65
C GLY A 47 10.16 -18.79 -1.67
N LEU A 48 9.77 -20.03 -1.95
CA LEU A 48 10.11 -21.25 -1.19
C LEU A 48 11.61 -21.61 -1.16
N ASN A 49 12.46 -20.83 -1.82
CA ASN A 49 13.90 -21.11 -2.01
C ASN A 49 14.80 -20.31 -1.04
N GLY A 50 14.32 -20.00 0.17
CA GLY A 50 15.17 -19.40 1.21
C GLY A 50 15.46 -17.91 1.06
N GLY A 51 14.50 -17.12 0.53
CA GLY A 51 14.62 -15.67 0.52
C GLY A 51 14.22 -15.00 1.84
N ALA A 52 14.59 -13.74 2.02
CA ALA A 52 14.25 -12.96 3.22
C ALA A 52 12.73 -12.71 3.30
N TRP A 53 12.11 -13.22 4.37
CA TRP A 53 10.75 -12.87 4.74
C TRP A 53 10.76 -11.65 5.65
N PHE A 54 9.91 -10.67 5.35
CA PHE A 54 9.66 -9.57 6.28
C PHE A 54 8.19 -9.19 6.29
N ASN A 55 7.77 -8.69 7.45
CA ASN A 55 6.51 -8.00 7.65
C ASN A 55 6.80 -6.65 8.33
N LEU A 56 6.54 -5.56 7.61
CA LEU A 56 6.68 -4.21 8.13
C LEU A 56 5.29 -3.61 8.35
N ALA A 57 4.92 -3.42 9.61
CA ALA A 57 3.67 -2.78 10.00
C ALA A 57 3.90 -1.29 10.26
N VAL A 58 3.10 -0.44 9.61
CA VAL A 58 3.05 1.00 9.88
C VAL A 58 1.71 1.30 10.56
N PRO A 59 1.68 1.51 11.89
CA PRO A 59 0.44 1.75 12.62
C PRO A 59 -0.24 3.05 12.18
N TYR A 60 -1.58 3.05 12.09
CA TYR A 60 -2.31 4.31 11.83
C TYR A 60 -2.31 5.26 13.01
N SER A 61 -1.97 4.77 14.21
CA SER A 61 -1.69 5.60 15.39
C SER A 61 -0.34 6.33 15.32
N SER A 62 0.50 6.04 14.32
CA SER A 62 1.72 6.81 14.10
C SER A 62 1.40 8.25 13.70
N GLN A 63 2.34 9.16 13.93
CA GLN A 63 2.22 10.57 13.50
C GLN A 63 2.21 10.74 11.97
N LEU A 64 2.38 9.66 11.20
CA LEU A 64 2.42 9.71 9.74
C LEU A 64 1.03 9.94 9.13
N PHE A 65 -0.01 9.35 9.72
CA PHE A 65 -1.35 9.32 9.12
C PHE A 65 -2.27 10.31 9.84
N ARG A 66 -2.70 11.34 9.13
CA ARG A 66 -3.63 12.35 9.65
C ARG A 66 -5.08 11.87 9.63
N LYS A 67 -5.46 11.13 8.58
CA LYS A 67 -6.80 10.55 8.44
C LYS A 67 -6.68 9.17 7.84
N PHE A 68 -7.49 8.24 8.31
CA PHE A 68 -7.57 6.88 7.80
C PHE A 68 -9.02 6.41 7.81
N ASP A 69 -9.42 5.71 6.75
CA ASP A 69 -10.71 5.07 6.62
C ASP A 69 -10.60 3.83 5.73
N MET A 70 -11.23 2.74 6.14
CA MET A 70 -11.22 1.47 5.42
C MET A 70 -12.51 0.68 5.58
N VAL A 71 -12.86 -0.08 4.55
CA VAL A 71 -13.88 -1.13 4.59
C VAL A 71 -13.34 -2.30 3.79
N GLY A 72 -13.09 -3.43 4.45
CA GLY A 72 -12.45 -4.62 3.89
C GLY A 72 -13.43 -5.52 3.14
N MET A 73 -13.04 -6.79 3.01
CA MET A 73 -13.85 -7.80 2.32
C MET A 73 -15.08 -8.23 3.11
N ASN A 74 -14.95 -8.45 4.42
CA ASN A 74 -16.05 -8.81 5.29
C ASN A 74 -16.22 -7.80 6.46
N PRO A 75 -17.05 -6.76 6.29
CA PRO A 75 -17.23 -5.74 7.33
C PRO A 75 -17.90 -6.23 8.62
N ARG A 76 -18.53 -7.41 8.59
CA ARG A 76 -19.26 -7.98 9.74
C ARG A 76 -18.37 -8.78 10.68
N ASN A 77 -17.17 -9.16 10.24
CA ASN A 77 -16.19 -9.89 11.03
C ASN A 77 -14.86 -9.13 10.96
N GLU A 78 -14.41 -8.58 12.09
CA GLU A 78 -13.21 -7.74 12.15
C GLU A 78 -11.94 -8.46 11.69
N GLU A 79 -11.79 -9.74 12.01
CA GLU A 79 -10.64 -10.56 11.62
C GLU A 79 -10.58 -10.79 10.10
N GLN A 80 -11.74 -10.75 9.44
CA GLN A 80 -11.87 -10.92 8.00
C GLN A 80 -12.09 -9.58 7.26
N ASN A 81 -12.14 -8.47 8.00
CA ASN A 81 -12.31 -7.14 7.45
C ASN A 81 -10.97 -6.56 7.00
N LEU A 82 -10.30 -7.30 6.13
CA LEU A 82 -8.95 -6.99 5.62
C LEU A 82 -9.00 -6.68 4.13
N ILE A 83 -7.98 -5.98 3.64
CA ILE A 83 -7.74 -5.80 2.20
C ILE A 83 -6.32 -6.25 1.89
N PHE A 84 -6.18 -7.09 0.88
CA PHE A 84 -4.89 -7.55 0.38
C PHE A 84 -4.76 -7.23 -1.10
N PHE A 85 -3.58 -6.74 -1.51
CA PHE A 85 -3.23 -6.59 -2.91
C PHE A 85 -1.72 -6.62 -3.09
N GLU A 86 -1.28 -6.94 -4.31
CA GLU A 86 0.13 -6.95 -4.69
C GLU A 86 0.44 -5.66 -5.45
N LEU A 87 1.55 -5.02 -5.13
CA LEU A 87 2.02 -3.83 -5.83
C LEU A 87 3.49 -3.96 -6.25
N GLU A 88 3.83 -3.34 -7.37
CA GLU A 88 5.22 -3.12 -7.78
C GLU A 88 5.76 -1.92 -7.00
N ILE A 89 6.49 -2.22 -5.93
CA ILE A 89 6.93 -1.24 -4.92
C ILE A 89 7.91 -0.23 -5.51
N ASP A 90 8.69 -0.63 -6.52
CA ASP A 90 9.63 0.25 -7.22
C ASP A 90 8.88 1.35 -7.99
N ASN A 91 7.73 1.02 -8.59
CA ASN A 91 6.88 2.02 -9.25
C ASN A 91 6.35 3.03 -8.23
N LEU A 92 5.99 2.58 -7.02
CA LEU A 92 5.52 3.46 -5.96
C LEU A 92 6.62 4.43 -5.48
N VAL A 93 7.88 3.98 -5.39
CA VAL A 93 9.01 4.85 -5.08
C VAL A 93 9.21 5.91 -6.17
N HIS A 94 9.10 5.53 -7.45
CA HIS A 94 9.30 6.46 -8.56
C HIS A 94 8.21 7.53 -8.68
N ILE A 95 6.96 7.23 -8.32
CA ILE A 95 5.85 8.20 -8.39
C ILE A 95 5.77 9.15 -7.19
N LEU A 96 6.56 8.92 -6.14
CA LEU A 96 6.62 9.76 -4.95
C LEU A 96 7.94 10.55 -4.90
N PRO A 97 8.17 11.54 -5.78
CA PRO A 97 9.30 12.45 -5.61
C PRO A 97 9.15 13.22 -4.29
N GLY A 98 10.23 13.62 -3.63
CA GLY A 98 10.12 14.42 -2.39
C GLY A 98 9.43 15.77 -2.61
N GLY A 99 9.12 16.47 -1.50
CA GLY A 99 8.58 17.84 -1.57
C GLY A 99 7.05 17.96 -1.57
N HIS A 100 6.32 16.92 -1.19
CA HIS A 100 4.86 16.99 -1.05
C HIS A 100 4.46 17.70 0.25
N CYS A 101 3.40 18.52 0.18
CA CYS A 101 2.77 19.14 1.35
C CYS A 101 1.63 18.27 1.93
N TYR A 102 1.03 17.41 1.11
CA TYR A 102 0.09 16.37 1.52
C TYR A 102 0.17 15.18 0.57
N LEU A 103 -0.11 13.97 1.08
CA LEU A 103 -0.16 12.75 0.29
C LEU A 103 -1.44 11.98 0.61
N LYS A 104 -2.27 11.76 -0.41
CA LYS A 104 -3.53 11.04 -0.28
C LYS A 104 -3.48 9.73 -1.04
N MET A 105 -3.70 8.63 -0.34
CA MET A 105 -3.75 7.30 -0.95
C MET A 105 -5.17 6.76 -0.88
N LYS A 106 -5.67 6.25 -2.00
CA LYS A 106 -7.02 5.70 -2.13
C LYS A 106 -7.00 4.47 -3.02
N LEU A 107 -7.84 3.50 -2.68
CA LEU A 107 -8.16 2.40 -3.60
C LEU A 107 -9.19 2.88 -4.62
N SER A 108 -8.80 2.88 -5.90
CA SER A 108 -9.69 3.21 -7.01
C SER A 108 -10.22 1.94 -7.68
N LYS A 109 -11.47 1.99 -8.17
CA LYS A 109 -12.03 0.94 -9.05
C LYS A 109 -11.78 1.34 -10.50
N ASN A 110 -10.59 1.09 -11.05
CA ASN A 110 -10.38 1.27 -12.49
C ASN A 110 -10.63 -0.04 -13.24
N GLN A 111 -11.56 0.01 -14.22
CA GLN A 111 -11.98 -1.09 -15.10
C GLN A 111 -11.04 -1.32 -16.31
N THR A 112 -9.91 -0.65 -16.40
CA THR A 112 -8.97 -0.75 -17.52
C THR A 112 -7.75 -1.59 -17.17
N SER A 113 -7.97 -2.88 -17.01
CA SER A 113 -6.90 -3.87 -17.08
C SER A 113 -6.42 -4.02 -18.53
N ARG A 114 -5.27 -3.43 -18.88
CA ARG A 114 -4.39 -4.09 -19.86
C ARG A 114 -3.77 -5.28 -19.16
N VAL A 115 -4.49 -6.38 -19.31
CA VAL A 115 -4.08 -7.79 -19.26
C VAL A 115 -2.59 -8.01 -19.04
N TRP A 116 -2.22 -8.53 -17.88
CA TRP A 116 -1.14 -9.52 -17.78
C TRP A 116 -1.81 -10.86 -17.46
N LYS A 117 -2.14 -11.59 -18.53
CA LYS A 117 -2.65 -12.96 -18.46
C LYS A 117 -1.55 -13.87 -17.90
N LYS A 118 -1.80 -14.51 -16.75
CA LYS A 118 -1.99 -15.98 -16.67
C LYS A 118 -2.27 -16.44 -15.24
N SER A 119 -3.20 -17.38 -15.18
CA SER A 119 -3.54 -18.30 -14.09
C SER A 119 -4.54 -17.84 -13.03
N GLN A 120 -5.59 -18.65 -12.93
CA GLN A 120 -6.79 -18.52 -12.11
C GLN A 120 -6.49 -18.46 -10.61
N ASN A 121 -6.78 -17.31 -10.03
CA ASN A 121 -7.47 -17.13 -8.75
C ASN A 121 -7.73 -15.63 -8.66
N ARG A 122 -8.94 -15.21 -8.24
CA ARG A 122 -9.41 -13.81 -8.32
C ARG A 122 -8.45 -12.82 -7.64
N ARG A 123 -7.41 -12.38 -8.34
CA ARG A 123 -6.48 -11.32 -7.94
C ARG A 123 -7.13 -9.99 -8.27
N VAL A 124 -7.57 -9.29 -7.23
CA VAL A 124 -8.07 -7.92 -7.35
C VAL A 124 -6.86 -7.01 -7.60
N SER A 125 -6.73 -6.48 -8.81
CA SER A 125 -5.75 -5.44 -9.12
C SER A 125 -6.24 -4.11 -8.54
N ALA A 126 -5.65 -3.72 -7.42
CA ALA A 126 -5.88 -2.43 -6.80
C ALA A 126 -4.85 -1.42 -7.33
N ASN A 127 -5.26 -0.50 -8.20
CA ASN A 127 -4.45 0.65 -8.56
C ASN A 127 -4.59 1.72 -7.47
N ILE A 128 -3.50 1.96 -6.72
CA ILE A 128 -3.37 3.14 -5.85
C ILE A 128 -3.01 4.32 -6.75
N VAL A 129 -3.98 5.03 -7.33
CA VAL A 129 -3.69 6.37 -7.86
C VAL A 129 -4.92 7.27 -7.78
N SER A 130 -4.90 8.18 -6.81
CA SER A 130 -5.34 9.55 -7.00
C SER A 130 -4.39 10.39 -6.14
N LEU A 131 -3.21 10.63 -6.70
CA LEU A 131 -2.26 11.60 -6.20
C LEU A 131 -2.75 12.96 -6.68
N ASN A 132 -3.56 13.63 -5.86
CA ASN A 132 -3.68 15.08 -6.01
C ASN A 132 -2.51 15.65 -5.22
N CYS A 133 -1.54 16.22 -5.92
CA CYS A 133 -0.46 17.00 -5.33
C CYS A 133 -0.72 18.46 -5.71
N CYS A 134 -0.80 19.35 -4.73
CA CYS A 134 -0.59 20.77 -5.01
C CYS A 134 0.93 20.99 -4.89
N MET A 135 1.58 21.30 -6.01
CA MET A 135 2.90 21.93 -6.00
C MET A 135 2.77 23.38 -5.55
#